data_AF-A0A960F0D2-F1
#
_entry.id   AF-A0A960F0D2-F1
#
_cell.length_a   1.000
_cell.length_b   1.000
_cell.length_c   1.000
_cell.angle_alpha   90.00
_cell.angle_beta   90.00
_cell.angle_gamma   90.00
#
_symmetry.space_group_name_H-M   'P 1'
#
loop_
_entity.id
_entity.type
_entity.pdbx_description
1 polymer ?
#
loop_
_entity_poly.entity_id
_entity_poly.type
_entity_poly.pdbx_seq_one_letter_code
_entity_poly.pdbx_strand_id
1 'polypeptide(L)'
;MKTAVLLMAYGTPRTRDEIEPYYTDIRRGRPPTPELLAELTARYDALGGTSPLAARTEAQRVALQAALDVAAPGQYEVVLGLKHAEPKIEAAVD
;
A
#
# COMPACT_ATOMS: atom_id res chain seq x y z
N MET A 1 -13.80 -21.06 11.86
CA MET A 1 -12.56 -20.75 11.10
C MET A 1 -12.93 -19.70 10.08
N LYS A 2 -12.17 -18.61 9.95
CA LYS A 2 -12.41 -17.58 8.92
C LYS A 2 -11.52 -17.84 7.71
N THR A 3 -12.01 -17.50 6.52
CA THR A 3 -11.20 -17.47 5.30
C THR A 3 -10.61 -16.07 5.14
N ALA A 4 -9.29 -15.98 5.08
CA ALA A 4 -8.62 -14.71 4.80
C ALA A 4 -8.80 -14.30 3.34
N VAL A 5 -9.06 -13.02 3.12
CA VAL A 5 -9.11 -12.37 1.80
C VAL A 5 -7.96 -11.38 1.76
N LEU A 6 -6.89 -11.72 1.04
CA LEU A 6 -5.74 -10.85 0.86
C LEU A 6 -6.04 -9.82 -0.24
N LEU A 7 -6.33 -8.59 0.16
CA LEU A 7 -6.41 -7.46 -0.76
C LEU A 7 -4.99 -7.00 -1.09
N MET A 8 -4.53 -7.27 -2.31
CA MET A 8 -3.21 -6.85 -2.77
C MET A 8 -3.25 -5.51 -3.51
N ALA A 9 -2.24 -4.67 -3.29
CA ALA A 9 -2.03 -3.46 -4.07
C ALA A 9 -0.53 -3.13 -4.22
N TYR A 10 -0.22 -2.18 -5.11
CA TYR A 10 1.18 -1.80 -5.37
C TYR A 10 1.84 -1.13 -4.15
N GLY A 11 1.08 -0.34 -3.39
CA GLY A 11 1.58 0.48 -2.29
C GLY A 11 2.07 1.86 -2.75
N THR A 12 2.08 2.81 -1.83
CA THR A 12 2.59 4.18 -2.01
C THR A 12 3.15 4.68 -0.69
N PRO A 13 4.15 5.58 -0.69
CA PRO A 13 4.66 6.24 0.50
C PRO A 13 3.56 6.98 1.27
N ARG A 14 3.55 6.82 2.60
CA ARG A 14 2.68 7.54 3.54
C ARG A 14 3.34 8.78 4.13
N THR A 15 4.67 8.87 3.99
CA THR A 15 5.48 10.01 4.44
C THR A 15 6.52 10.33 3.38
N ARG A 16 7.10 11.53 3.44
CA ARG A 16 8.16 11.95 2.51
C ARG A 16 9.41 11.07 2.65
N ASP A 17 9.73 10.67 3.88
CA ASP A 17 10.90 9.84 4.19
C ASP A 17 10.78 8.41 3.64
N GLU A 18 9.55 7.97 3.31
CA GLU A 18 9.30 6.68 2.67
C GLU A 18 9.53 6.69 1.15
N ILE A 19 9.70 7.85 0.50
CA ILE A 19 9.80 7.95 -0.97
C ILE A 19 11.04 7.22 -1.51
N GLU A 20 12.21 7.42 -0.91
CA GLU A 20 13.45 6.78 -1.37
C GLU A 20 13.47 5.26 -1.11
N PRO A 21 13.13 4.76 0.10
CA PRO A 21 12.98 3.32 0.33
C PRO A 21 11.99 2.66 -0.62
N TYR A 22 10.82 3.26 -0.81
CA TYR A 22 9.80 2.81 -1.77
C TYR A 22 10.35 2.73 -3.19
N TYR A 23 11.04 3.78 -3.65
CA TYR A 23 11.53 3.82 -5.02
C TYR A 23 12.69 2.84 -5.24
N THR A 24 13.54 2.65 -4.23
CA THR A 24 14.60 1.65 -4.22
C THR A 24 14.04 0.23 -4.35
N ASP A 25 12.97 -0.07 -3.62
CA ASP A 25 12.29 -1.36 -3.67
C ASP A 25 11.66 -1.64 -5.05
N ILE A 26 11.01 -0.64 -5.66
CA ILE A 26 10.53 -0.71 -7.07
C ILE A 26 11.67 -1.05 -8.03
N ARG A 27 12.85 -0.46 -7.80
CA ARG A 27 14.05 -0.65 -8.60
C ARG A 27 14.85 -1.89 -8.20
N ARG A 28 14.21 -2.85 -7.51
CA ARG A 28 14.79 -4.14 -7.10
C ARG A 28 16.06 -3.96 -6.26
N GLY A 29 16.01 -3.04 -5.30
CA GLY A 29 17.10 -2.74 -4.38
C GLY A 29 18.16 -1.77 -4.93
N ARG A 30 17.97 -1.18 -6.11
CA ARG A 30 18.91 -0.20 -6.68
C ARG A 30 18.46 1.23 -6.36
N PRO A 31 19.19 1.99 -5.53
CA PRO A 31 18.80 3.35 -5.16
C PRO A 31 18.72 4.28 -6.38
N PRO A 32 17.70 5.15 -6.48
CA PRO A 32 17.60 6.16 -7.54
C PRO A 32 18.80 7.12 -7.51
N THR A 33 19.12 7.75 -8.64
CA THR A 33 20.06 8.88 -8.62
C THR A 33 19.40 10.06 -7.90
N PRO A 34 20.17 11.04 -7.39
CA PRO A 34 19.62 12.22 -6.76
C PRO A 34 18.60 12.96 -7.64
N GLU A 35 18.83 13.02 -8.96
CA GLU A 35 17.94 13.67 -9.92
C GLU A 35 16.59 12.94 -10.04
N LEU A 36 16.62 11.60 -10.12
CA LEU A 36 15.41 10.78 -10.17
C LEU A 36 14.60 10.85 -8.87
N LEU A 37 15.30 10.87 -7.72
CA LEU A 37 14.65 11.02 -6.43
C LEU A 37 14.01 12.40 -6.28
N ALA A 38 14.70 13.46 -6.70
CA ALA A 38 14.17 14.82 -6.71
C ALA A 38 12.93 14.93 -7.61
N GLU A 39 12.97 14.34 -8.80
CA GLU A 39 11.84 14.32 -9.73
C GLU A 39 10.62 13.61 -9.13
N LEU A 40 10.80 12.42 -8.55
CA LEU A 40 9.69 11.69 -7.91
C LEU A 40 9.14 12.46 -6.70
N THR A 41 10.02 13.04 -5.89
CA THR A 41 9.63 13.83 -4.71
C THR A 41 8.79 15.05 -5.12
N ALA A 42 9.19 15.77 -6.17
CA ALA A 42 8.43 16.91 -6.69
C ALA A 42 7.01 16.52 -7.15
N ARG A 43 6.84 15.31 -7.70
CA ARG A 43 5.52 14.79 -8.08
C ARG A 43 4.63 14.54 -6.85
N TYR A 44 5.18 14.04 -5.75
CA TYR A 44 4.44 13.89 -4.49
C TYR A 44 4.15 15.25 -3.83
N ASP A 45 5.11 16.17 -3.83
CA ASP A 45 4.93 17.52 -3.29
C ASP A 45 3.78 18.26 -4.02
N ALA A 46 3.66 18.10 -5.34
CA ALA A 46 2.54 18.64 -6.13
C ALA A 46 1.17 18.07 -5.74
N LEU A 47 1.12 16.93 -5.03
CA LEU A 47 -0.09 16.31 -4.49
C LEU A 47 -0.37 16.70 -3.03
N GLY A 48 0.47 17.55 -2.42
CA GLY A 48 0.41 17.87 -0.99
C GLY A 48 1.31 17.00 -0.11
N GLY A 49 2.30 16.33 -0.71
CA GLY A 49 3.36 15.58 -0.02
C GLY A 49 3.22 14.06 -0.06
N THR A 50 2.00 13.53 -0.25
CA THR A 50 1.74 12.08 -0.34
C THR A 50 0.64 11.80 -1.36
N SER A 51 0.53 10.53 -1.78
CA SER A 51 -0.54 10.11 -2.69
C SER A 51 -1.82 9.77 -1.93
N PRO A 52 -3.01 10.11 -2.45
CA PRO A 52 -4.29 9.68 -1.87
C PRO A 52 -4.51 8.16 -1.98
N LEU A 53 -3.65 7.43 -2.70
CA LEU A 53 -3.82 5.99 -2.92
C LEU A 53 -3.79 5.19 -1.62
N ALA A 54 -2.95 5.54 -0.64
CA ALA A 54 -2.91 4.81 0.63
C ALA A 54 -4.27 4.84 1.35
N ALA A 55 -4.87 6.02 1.46
CA ALA A 55 -6.19 6.19 2.07
C ALA A 55 -7.29 5.49 1.26
N ARG A 56 -7.22 5.55 -0.08
CA ARG A 56 -8.20 4.87 -0.96
C ARG A 56 -8.11 3.35 -0.88
N THR A 57 -6.91 2.80 -0.85
CA THR A 57 -6.71 1.35 -0.70
C THR A 57 -7.21 0.85 0.65
N GLU A 58 -6.98 1.60 1.72
CA GLU A 58 -7.55 1.25 3.04
C GLU A 58 -9.08 1.36 3.04
N ALA A 59 -9.64 2.40 2.44
CA ALA A 59 -11.10 2.53 2.29
C ALA A 59 -11.71 1.36 1.49
N GLN A 60 -11.02 0.88 0.45
CA GLN A 60 -11.43 -0.32 -0.29
C GLN A 60 -11.38 -1.58 0.57
N ARG A 61 -10.34 -1.76 1.40
CA ARG A 61 -10.23 -2.88 2.34
C ARG A 61 -11.39 -2.90 3.33
N VAL A 62 -11.68 -1.75 3.94
CA VAL A 62 -12.79 -1.57 4.90
C VAL A 62 -14.14 -1.84 4.22
N ALA A 63 -14.36 -1.27 3.03
CA ALA A 63 -15.61 -1.46 2.29
C ALA A 63 -15.82 -2.93 1.89
N LEU A 64 -14.75 -3.62 1.49
CA LEU A 64 -14.79 -5.05 1.15
C LEU A 64 -15.11 -5.90 2.39
N GLN A 65 -14.48 -5.60 3.54
CA GLN A 65 -14.80 -6.28 4.80
C GLN A 65 -16.28 -6.13 5.15
N ALA A 66 -16.80 -4.91 5.10
CA ALA A 66 -18.21 -4.64 5.41
C ALA A 66 -19.16 -5.37 4.46
N ALA A 67 -18.86 -5.40 3.15
CA ALA A 67 -19.66 -6.12 2.17
C ALA A 67 -19.68 -7.64 2.44
N LEU A 68 -18.53 -8.21 2.81
CA LEU A 68 -18.41 -9.63 3.14
C LEU A 68 -19.10 -9.98 4.47
N ASP A 69 -19.03 -9.09 5.47
CA ASP A 69 -19.73 -9.28 6.74
C ASP A 69 -21.25 -9.27 6.57
N VAL A 70 -21.78 -8.50 5.61
CA VAL A 70 -23.21 -8.52 5.26
C VAL A 70 -23.58 -9.81 4.51
N ALA A 71 -22.76 -10.20 3.52
CA ALA A 71 -23.06 -11.36 2.67
C ALA A 71 -22.88 -12.70 3.40
N ALA A 72 -21.90 -12.79 4.30
CA ALA A 72 -21.49 -14.01 4.98
C ALA A 72 -20.90 -13.69 6.36
N PRO A 73 -21.75 -13.35 7.35
CA PRO A 73 -21.30 -12.88 8.67
C PRO A 73 -20.30 -13.83 9.33
N GLY A 74 -19.13 -13.29 9.70
CA GLY A 74 -18.10 -14.03 10.43
C GLY A 74 -17.35 -15.10 9.61
N GLN A 75 -17.54 -15.15 8.28
CA GLN A 75 -16.86 -16.12 7.41
C GLN A 75 -15.52 -15.60 6.89
N TYR A 76 -15.35 -14.29 6.73
CA TYR A 76 -14.20 -13.69 6.07
C TYR A 76 -13.46 -12.68 6.94
N GLU A 77 -12.18 -12.50 6.63
CA GLU A 77 -11.33 -11.46 7.17
C GLU A 77 -10.48 -10.86 6.04
N VAL A 78 -10.61 -9.56 5.79
CA VAL A 78 -9.90 -8.85 4.73
C VAL A 78 -8.64 -8.21 5.28
N VAL A 79 -7.50 -8.71 4.83
CA VAL A 79 -6.16 -8.22 5.17
C VAL A 79 -5.51 -7.52 3.98
N LEU A 80 -4.68 -6.52 4.24
CA LEU A 80 -3.97 -5.77 3.20
C LEU A 80 -2.55 -6.30 3.04
N GLY A 81 -2.13 -6.52 1.80
CA GLY A 81 -0.73 -6.82 1.45
C GLY A 81 -0.25 -5.91 0.32
N LEU A 82 0.82 -5.17 0.55
CA LEU A 82 1.35 -4.20 -0.41
C LEU A 82 2.67 -4.67 -0.99
N LYS A 83 2.87 -4.44 -2.28
CA LYS A 83 4.08 -4.87 -2.97
C LYS A 83 5.31 -4.06 -2.56
N HIS A 84 5.18 -2.74 -2.49
CA HIS A 84 6.31 -1.81 -2.31
C HIS A 84 6.21 -0.91 -1.07
N ALA A 85 5.18 -1.08 -0.24
CA ALA A 85 4.99 -0.35 1.00
C ALA A 85 4.57 -1.31 2.12
N GLU A 86 4.50 -0.84 3.36
CA GLU A 86 4.00 -1.65 4.49
C GLU A 86 2.46 -1.58 4.60
N PRO A 87 1.75 -2.62 5.06
CA PRO A 87 2.26 -3.96 5.34
C PRO A 87 2.60 -4.69 4.03
N LYS A 88 3.78 -5.31 3.96
CA LYS A 88 4.20 -6.11 2.81
C LYS A 88 3.29 -7.33 2.59
N ILE A 89 3.23 -7.85 1.36
CA ILE A 89 2.46 -9.06 1.05
C ILE A 89 2.90 -10.23 1.92
N GLU A 90 4.20 -10.38 2.13
CA GLU A 90 4.82 -11.40 2.96
C GLU A 90 4.32 -11.30 4.40
N ALA A 91 4.34 -10.10 4.99
CA ALA A 91 3.86 -9.86 6.35
C ALA A 91 2.34 -10.06 6.51
N ALA A 92 1.57 -10.01 5.42
CA ALA A 92 0.13 -10.20 5.44
C ALA A 92 -0.29 -11.69 5.34
N VAL A 93 0.65 -12.59 5.01
CA VAL A 93 0.41 -14.04 4.90
C VAL A 93 1.11 -14.87 5.97
N ASP A 94 2.02 -14.26 6.73
CA ASP A 94 2.65 -14.84 7.94
C ASP A 94 1.66 -14.94 9.11
#